data_AF-A0A0J1FIA2-F1
#
_entry.id   AF-A0A0J1FIA2-F1
#
_cell.length_a   1.000
_cell.length_b   1.000
_cell.length_c   1.000
_cell.angle_alpha   90.00
_cell.angle_beta   90.00
_cell.angle_gamma   90.00
#
_symmetry.space_group_name_H-M   'P 1'
#
loop_
_entity.id
_entity.type
_entity.pdbx_description
1 polymer ?
#
loop_
_entity_poly.entity_id
_entity_poly.type
_entity_poly.pdbx_seq_one_letter_code
_entity_poly.pdbx_strand_id
1 'polypeptide(L)'
;MAMDRATDRVMDSDERLAEKLLVEQLAWYRLQRHDLMNHWQVVMGYLQLKQADKALAYLRGIADYQRAEQRLGQIPEPYVAAVLLGLVLGLRQEEIACEVELAEELQGDKFWQAPRQPGYAESLYGYTTECLALGRSYLPAGSSLEARVMLTAAGKELEASFELYRREKHGESRGEKMGEWLAGKKWRQNRPADL
;
A
#
# COMPACT_ATOMS: atom_id res chain seq x y z
N MET A 1 28.38 0.94 -33.52
CA MET A 1 28.31 0.82 -32.06
C MET A 1 27.07 1.60 -31.63
N ALA A 2 25.90 1.00 -31.85
CA ALA A 2 24.61 1.58 -31.49
C ALA A 2 24.24 1.01 -30.13
N MET A 3 24.59 1.72 -29.06
CA MET A 3 23.88 1.52 -27.79
C MET A 3 22.41 1.83 -28.07
N ASP A 4 21.58 0.87 -27.70
CA ASP A 4 20.22 0.67 -28.14
C ASP A 4 19.30 1.76 -27.54
N ARG A 5 18.69 2.58 -28.41
CA ARG A 5 17.82 3.72 -28.03
C ARG A 5 16.65 3.32 -27.12
N ALA A 6 16.28 2.03 -27.10
CA ALA A 6 15.29 1.49 -26.18
C ALA A 6 15.80 1.48 -24.73
N THR A 7 17.06 1.13 -24.52
CA THR A 7 17.70 1.11 -23.19
C THR A 7 17.83 2.53 -22.62
N ASP A 8 18.22 3.50 -23.45
CA ASP A 8 18.33 4.91 -23.04
C ASP A 8 16.98 5.52 -22.63
N ARG A 9 15.88 5.19 -23.34
CA ARG A 9 14.53 5.69 -22.98
C ARG A 9 13.99 5.10 -21.68
N VAL A 10 14.34 3.85 -21.44
CA VAL A 10 13.87 3.08 -20.28
C VAL A 10 14.64 3.47 -19.01
N MET A 11 15.94 3.77 -19.14
CA MET A 11 16.70 4.36 -18.03
C MET A 11 16.17 5.74 -17.64
N ASP A 12 15.77 6.58 -18.61
CA ASP A 12 15.17 7.90 -18.37
C ASP A 12 13.78 7.80 -17.68
N SER A 13 12.98 6.74 -17.93
CA SER A 13 11.69 6.56 -17.26
C SER A 13 11.84 6.06 -15.82
N ASP A 14 12.74 5.13 -15.55
CA ASP A 14 13.01 4.61 -14.21
C ASP A 14 13.62 5.69 -13.30
N GLU A 15 14.53 6.53 -13.81
CA GLU A 15 15.09 7.66 -13.06
C GLU A 15 14.02 8.70 -12.68
N ARG A 16 13.11 9.03 -13.61
CA ARG A 16 11.98 9.94 -13.34
C ARG A 16 11.03 9.37 -12.31
N LEU A 17 10.73 8.07 -12.40
CA LEU A 17 9.88 7.41 -11.41
C LEU A 17 10.57 7.41 -10.04
N ALA A 18 11.87 7.13 -9.98
CA ALA A 18 12.63 7.15 -8.74
C ALA A 18 12.61 8.54 -8.07
N GLU A 19 12.80 9.62 -8.84
CA GLU A 19 12.70 11.00 -8.34
C GLU A 19 11.28 11.29 -7.82
N LYS A 20 10.26 10.89 -8.58
CA LYS A 20 8.86 11.08 -8.17
C LYS A 20 8.55 10.34 -6.87
N LEU A 21 8.91 9.06 -6.80
CA LEU A 21 8.72 8.25 -5.60
C LEU A 21 9.48 8.84 -4.42
N LEU A 22 10.72 9.32 -4.61
CA LEU A 22 11.47 9.98 -3.55
C LEU A 22 10.72 11.21 -2.99
N VAL A 23 10.22 12.08 -3.86
CA VAL A 23 9.45 13.26 -3.44
C VAL A 23 8.18 12.86 -2.69
N GLU A 24 7.45 11.86 -3.19
CA GLU A 24 6.25 11.32 -2.53
C GLU A 24 6.59 10.71 -1.17
N GLN A 25 7.63 9.88 -1.07
CA GLN A 25 8.07 9.27 0.19
C GLN A 25 8.49 10.32 1.22
N LEU A 26 9.13 11.42 0.81
CA LEU A 26 9.44 12.53 1.71
C LEU A 26 8.18 13.25 2.21
N ALA A 27 7.15 13.39 1.37
CA ALA A 27 5.86 13.93 1.79
C ALA A 27 5.15 12.99 2.79
N TRP A 28 5.13 11.70 2.48
CA TRP A 28 4.59 10.66 3.36
C TRP A 28 5.28 10.60 4.71
N TYR A 29 6.61 10.68 4.72
CA TYR A 29 7.39 10.72 5.94
C TYR A 29 7.01 11.90 6.84
N ARG A 30 6.85 13.10 6.27
CA ARG A 30 6.43 14.29 7.03
C ARG A 30 5.04 14.10 7.66
N LEU A 31 4.11 13.53 6.91
CA LEU A 31 2.77 13.23 7.41
C LEU A 31 2.80 12.20 8.54
N GLN A 32 3.48 11.07 8.35
CA GLN A 32 3.63 10.05 9.39
C GLN A 32 4.29 10.62 10.66
N ARG A 33 5.28 11.51 10.51
CA ARG A 33 5.91 12.20 11.66
C ARG A 33 4.93 13.09 12.41
N HIS A 34 4.07 13.81 11.70
CA HIS A 34 3.01 14.61 12.31
C HIS A 34 2.02 13.72 13.07
N ASP A 35 1.53 12.66 12.42
CA ASP A 35 0.52 11.77 13.00
C ASP A 35 1.08 11.01 14.22
N LEU A 36 2.34 10.56 14.15
CA LEU A 36 3.03 9.96 15.28
C LEU A 36 3.07 10.89 16.49
N MET A 37 3.36 12.19 16.28
CA MET A 37 3.36 13.16 17.37
C MET A 37 1.96 13.37 17.95
N ASN A 38 0.93 13.38 17.12
CA ASN A 38 -0.46 13.46 17.58
C ASN A 38 -0.86 12.23 18.41
N HIS A 39 -0.48 11.03 17.96
CA HIS A 39 -0.68 9.80 18.73
C HIS A 39 0.01 9.86 20.09
N TRP A 40 1.26 10.34 20.15
CA TRP A 40 1.96 10.55 21.41
C TRP A 40 1.24 11.52 22.34
N GLN A 41 0.73 12.63 21.82
CA GLN A 41 -0.04 13.60 22.62
C GLN A 41 -1.30 12.96 23.21
N VAL A 42 -2.05 12.19 22.43
CA VAL A 42 -3.27 11.50 22.91
C VAL A 42 -2.94 10.48 24.00
N VAL A 43 -1.91 9.65 23.79
CA VAL A 43 -1.46 8.66 24.78
C VAL A 43 -1.02 9.35 26.07
N MET A 44 -0.21 10.40 25.97
CA MET A 44 0.24 11.18 27.12
C MET A 44 -0.93 11.82 27.88
N GLY A 45 -1.94 12.33 27.16
CA GLY A 45 -3.16 12.89 27.77
C GLY A 45 -3.92 11.84 28.59
N TYR A 46 -4.12 10.64 28.05
CA TYR A 46 -4.76 9.54 28.79
C TYR A 46 -3.96 9.15 30.04
N LEU A 47 -2.64 9.08 29.94
CA LEU A 47 -1.78 8.74 31.08
C LEU A 47 -1.83 9.82 32.17
N GLN A 48 -1.81 11.10 31.82
CA GLN A 48 -1.95 12.21 32.77
C GLN A 48 -3.28 12.19 33.52
N LEU A 49 -4.36 11.75 32.87
CA LEU A 49 -5.68 11.57 33.47
C LEU A 49 -5.83 10.26 34.24
N LYS A 50 -4.75 9.49 34.42
CA LYS A 50 -4.73 8.14 35.03
C LYS A 50 -5.65 7.14 34.33
N GLN A 51 -5.86 7.28 33.03
CA GLN A 51 -6.70 6.42 32.19
C GLN A 51 -5.84 5.42 31.38
N ALA A 52 -5.04 4.60 32.07
CA ALA A 52 -4.09 3.68 31.44
C ALA A 52 -4.76 2.68 30.47
N ASP A 53 -5.95 2.18 30.82
CA ASP A 53 -6.68 1.23 29.97
C ASP A 53 -7.07 1.84 28.61
N LYS A 54 -7.44 3.12 28.60
CA LYS A 54 -7.76 3.84 27.35
C LYS A 54 -6.52 4.11 26.51
N ALA A 55 -5.40 4.45 27.16
CA ALA A 55 -4.12 4.59 26.45
C ALA A 55 -3.72 3.27 25.78
N LEU A 56 -3.86 2.14 26.49
CA LEU A 56 -3.57 0.81 25.95
C LEU A 56 -4.51 0.43 24.80
N ALA A 57 -5.82 0.68 24.95
CA ALA A 57 -6.80 0.43 23.89
C ALA A 57 -6.50 1.27 22.63
N TYR A 58 -6.14 2.54 22.81
CA TYR A 58 -5.76 3.43 21.72
C TYR A 58 -4.48 2.97 20.99
N LEU A 59 -3.44 2.57 21.74
CA LEU A 59 -2.20 2.03 21.17
C LEU A 59 -2.42 0.75 20.36
N ARG A 60 -3.29 -0.15 20.83
CA ARG A 60 -3.66 -1.35 20.08
C ARG A 60 -4.33 -1.00 18.75
N GLY A 61 -5.21 0.01 18.75
CA GLY A 61 -5.81 0.54 17.53
C GLY A 61 -4.75 1.03 16.55
N ILE A 62 -3.80 1.86 16.98
CA ILE A 62 -2.69 2.34 16.13
C ILE A 62 -1.90 1.19 15.52
N ALA A 63 -1.57 0.16 16.32
CA ALA A 63 -0.81 -0.99 15.86
C ALA A 63 -1.54 -1.76 14.74
N ASP A 64 -2.88 -1.87 14.82
CA ASP A 64 -3.68 -2.50 13.77
C ASP A 64 -3.62 -1.71 12.45
N TYR A 65 -3.63 -0.38 12.50
CA TYR A 65 -3.49 0.48 11.30
C TYR A 65 -2.12 0.37 10.63
N GLN A 66 -1.06 0.05 11.39
CA GLN A 66 0.31 -0.04 10.88
C GLN A 66 0.66 -1.41 10.27
N ARG A 67 -0.23 -2.42 10.37
CA ARG A 67 0.05 -3.78 9.87
C ARG A 67 0.28 -3.81 8.35
N ALA A 68 -0.49 -3.02 7.59
CA ALA A 68 -0.32 -2.92 6.15
C ALA A 68 1.08 -2.40 5.78
N GLU A 69 1.52 -1.32 6.42
CA GLU A 69 2.87 -0.75 6.23
C GLU A 69 3.96 -1.75 6.61
N GLN A 70 3.78 -2.46 7.73
CA GLN A 70 4.73 -3.50 8.15
C GLN A 70 4.86 -4.62 7.12
N ARG A 71 3.75 -5.09 6.54
CA ARG A 71 3.77 -6.12 5.48
C ARG A 71 4.48 -5.59 4.24
N LEU A 72 4.21 -4.37 3.80
CA LEU A 72 4.91 -3.78 2.66
C LEU A 72 6.42 -3.64 2.89
N GLY A 73 6.86 -3.42 4.12
CA GLY A 73 8.28 -3.44 4.49
C GLY A 73 8.99 -4.79 4.32
N GLN A 74 8.24 -5.87 4.09
CA GLN A 74 8.79 -7.20 3.80
C GLN A 74 9.10 -7.40 2.31
N ILE A 75 8.74 -6.45 1.43
CA ILE A 75 9.03 -6.52 -0.01
C ILE A 75 10.47 -6.03 -0.24
N PRO A 76 11.41 -6.88 -0.71
CA PRO A 76 12.79 -6.49 -0.94
C PRO A 76 13.00 -5.49 -2.09
N GLU A 77 12.09 -5.44 -3.07
CA GLU A 77 12.21 -4.53 -4.21
C GLU A 77 11.68 -3.12 -3.85
N PRO A 78 12.57 -2.12 -3.66
CA PRO A 78 12.22 -0.85 -3.04
C PRO A 78 11.21 -0.03 -3.85
N TYR A 79 11.24 -0.10 -5.18
CA TYR A 79 10.30 0.66 -6.00
C TYR A 79 8.87 0.11 -5.88
N VAL A 80 8.71 -1.21 -5.88
CA VAL A 80 7.41 -1.86 -5.66
C VAL A 80 6.89 -1.54 -4.26
N ALA A 81 7.75 -1.67 -3.24
CA ALA A 81 7.39 -1.32 -1.88
C ALA A 81 6.94 0.16 -1.75
N ALA A 82 7.69 1.09 -2.36
CA ALA A 82 7.37 2.52 -2.33
C ALA A 82 6.03 2.85 -3.04
N VAL A 83 5.78 2.23 -4.20
CA VAL A 83 4.52 2.40 -4.94
C VAL A 83 3.32 1.94 -4.11
N LEU A 84 3.40 0.75 -3.51
CA LEU A 84 2.32 0.20 -2.69
C LEU A 84 2.14 0.97 -1.38
N LEU A 85 3.24 1.44 -0.78
CA LEU A 85 3.17 2.29 0.42
C LEU A 85 2.46 3.60 0.10
N GLY A 86 2.72 4.20 -1.06
CA GLY A 86 2.00 5.37 -1.55
C GLY A 86 0.49 5.11 -1.70
N LEU A 87 0.09 3.94 -2.21
CA LEU A 87 -1.33 3.55 -2.26
C LEU A 87 -1.95 3.46 -0.86
N VAL A 88 -1.32 2.73 0.06
CA VAL A 88 -1.84 2.53 1.43
C VAL A 88 -1.97 3.86 2.17
N LEU A 89 -0.96 4.72 2.10
CA LEU A 89 -0.98 6.03 2.75
C LEU A 89 -1.97 6.99 2.08
N GLY A 90 -2.09 6.93 0.75
CA GLY A 90 -3.09 7.68 0.00
C GLY A 90 -4.52 7.29 0.41
N LEU A 91 -4.82 6.00 0.48
CA LEU A 91 -6.13 5.51 0.95
C LEU A 91 -6.41 5.95 2.39
N ARG A 92 -5.39 5.93 3.26
CA ARG A 92 -5.53 6.40 4.64
C ARG A 92 -5.88 7.88 4.73
N GLN A 93 -5.30 8.74 3.89
CA GLN A 93 -5.67 10.16 3.87
C GLN A 93 -7.13 10.39 3.52
N GLU A 94 -7.71 9.47 2.76
CA GLU A 94 -9.13 9.45 2.41
C GLU A 94 -10.00 8.71 3.45
N GLU A 95 -9.44 8.38 4.62
CA GLU A 95 -10.08 7.61 5.69
C GLU A 95 -10.54 6.19 5.27
N ILE A 96 -9.94 5.63 4.22
CA ILE A 96 -10.20 4.27 3.75
C ILE A 96 -9.23 3.32 4.46
N ALA A 97 -9.75 2.41 5.28
CA ALA A 97 -8.92 1.38 5.91
C ALA A 97 -8.39 0.42 4.84
N CYS A 98 -7.13 -0.01 4.94
CA CYS A 98 -6.51 -0.86 3.94
C CYS A 98 -5.84 -2.08 4.56
N GLU A 99 -6.22 -3.27 4.10
CA GLU A 99 -5.55 -4.53 4.38
C GLU A 99 -4.63 -4.90 3.21
N VAL A 100 -3.44 -5.39 3.53
CA VAL A 100 -2.47 -5.84 2.52
C VAL A 100 -2.19 -7.32 2.72
N GLU A 101 -2.35 -8.13 1.70
CA GLU A 101 -1.96 -9.55 1.68
C GLU A 101 -0.80 -9.75 0.71
N LEU A 102 0.26 -10.39 1.18
CA LEU A 102 1.46 -10.68 0.38
C LEU A 102 1.67 -12.19 0.38
N ALA A 103 1.74 -12.77 -0.82
CA ALA A 103 2.18 -14.15 -1.00
C ALA A 103 3.61 -14.34 -0.44
N GLU A 104 3.88 -15.49 0.16
CA GLU A 104 5.15 -15.77 0.85
C GLU A 104 6.36 -15.66 -0.11
N GLU A 105 6.16 -16.01 -1.37
CA GLU A 105 7.18 -15.95 -2.42
C GLU A 105 7.71 -14.53 -2.64
N LEU A 106 6.89 -13.51 -2.38
CA LEU A 106 7.23 -12.10 -2.56
C LEU A 106 8.00 -11.51 -1.37
N GLN A 107 8.04 -12.19 -0.23
CA GLN A 107 8.75 -11.72 0.97
C GLN A 107 10.26 -12.04 0.93
N GLY A 108 10.68 -12.93 0.02
CA GLY A 108 12.07 -13.35 -0.11
C GLY A 108 12.74 -12.78 -1.36
N ASP A 109 14.05 -12.59 -1.29
CA ASP A 109 14.84 -12.05 -2.41
C ASP A 109 14.79 -12.90 -3.69
N LYS A 110 14.52 -14.22 -3.58
CA LYS A 110 14.57 -15.16 -4.70
C LYS A 110 13.69 -14.75 -5.88
N PHE A 111 12.50 -14.19 -5.61
CA PHE A 111 11.61 -13.70 -6.66
C PHE A 111 12.19 -12.45 -7.34
N TRP A 112 12.83 -11.57 -6.55
CA TRP A 112 13.33 -10.25 -6.95
C TRP A 112 14.77 -10.25 -7.51
N GLN A 113 15.56 -11.30 -7.27
CA GLN A 113 16.97 -11.45 -7.71
C GLN A 113 17.14 -11.63 -9.24
N ALA A 114 16.04 -11.73 -9.98
CA ALA A 114 16.05 -11.67 -11.43
C ALA A 114 16.65 -10.35 -11.94
N PRO A 115 17.17 -10.29 -13.19
CA PRO A 115 17.43 -9.00 -13.83
C PRO A 115 16.18 -8.13 -13.70
N ARG A 116 16.31 -6.99 -13.01
CA ARG A 116 15.25 -6.01 -12.84
C ARG A 116 14.66 -5.76 -14.21
N GLN A 117 13.37 -6.05 -14.37
CA GLN A 117 12.71 -5.57 -15.55
C GLN A 117 12.40 -4.11 -15.36
N PRO A 118 12.85 -3.26 -16.28
CA PRO A 118 12.40 -1.90 -16.28
C PRO A 118 10.87 -1.86 -16.43
N GLY A 119 10.23 -0.95 -15.69
CA GLY A 119 8.79 -0.69 -15.85
C GLY A 119 7.81 -1.52 -15.01
N TYR A 120 8.25 -2.50 -14.18
CA TYR A 120 7.34 -3.13 -13.21
C TYR A 120 6.74 -2.10 -12.25
N ALA A 121 7.62 -1.27 -11.67
CA ALA A 121 7.22 -0.21 -10.77
C ALA A 121 6.40 0.86 -11.48
N GLU A 122 6.71 1.18 -12.74
CA GLU A 122 5.98 2.19 -13.52
C GLU A 122 4.56 1.73 -13.85
N SER A 123 4.40 0.50 -14.33
CA SER A 123 3.08 -0.07 -14.62
C SER A 123 2.26 -0.22 -13.34
N LEU A 124 2.89 -0.71 -12.25
CA LEU A 124 2.24 -0.80 -10.95
C LEU A 124 1.85 0.58 -10.41
N TYR A 125 2.68 1.60 -10.60
CA TYR A 125 2.38 2.97 -10.18
C TYR A 125 1.15 3.55 -10.90
N GLY A 126 1.03 3.29 -12.20
CA GLY A 126 -0.17 3.62 -12.97
C GLY A 126 -1.41 2.93 -12.37
N TYR A 127 -1.32 1.63 -12.13
CA TYR A 127 -2.39 0.85 -11.51
C TYR A 127 -2.80 1.38 -10.13
N THR A 128 -1.84 1.67 -9.24
CA THR A 128 -2.14 2.18 -7.89
C THR A 128 -2.78 3.56 -7.92
N THR A 129 -2.37 4.42 -8.86
CA THR A 129 -2.99 5.74 -9.07
C THR A 129 -4.47 5.60 -9.42
N GLU A 130 -4.80 4.65 -10.30
CA GLU A 130 -6.19 4.38 -10.67
C GLU A 130 -6.99 3.77 -9.52
N CYS A 131 -6.39 2.91 -8.69
CA CYS A 131 -7.04 2.37 -7.49
C CYS A 131 -7.37 3.45 -6.46
N LEU A 132 -6.46 4.40 -6.24
CA LEU A 132 -6.71 5.54 -5.35
C LEU A 132 -7.84 6.43 -5.90
N ALA A 133 -7.83 6.70 -7.21
CA ALA A 133 -8.91 7.45 -7.86
C ALA A 133 -10.26 6.73 -7.73
N LEU A 134 -10.26 5.39 -7.86
CA LEU A 134 -11.44 4.57 -7.63
C LEU A 134 -11.93 4.68 -6.19
N GLY A 135 -11.05 4.55 -5.19
CA GLY A 135 -11.42 4.76 -3.77
C GLY A 135 -12.12 6.10 -3.55
N ARG A 136 -11.55 7.19 -4.10
CA ARG A 136 -12.12 8.55 -4.03
C ARG A 136 -13.51 8.68 -4.64
N SER A 137 -13.78 7.99 -5.76
CA SER A 137 -15.09 8.08 -6.41
C SER A 137 -16.24 7.47 -5.59
N TYR A 138 -15.92 6.64 -4.59
CA TYR A 138 -16.89 5.98 -3.73
C TYR A 138 -17.03 6.62 -2.34
N LEU A 139 -16.43 7.80 -2.10
CA LEU A 139 -16.57 8.57 -0.85
C LEU A 139 -17.77 9.54 -0.91
N PRO A 140 -18.95 9.19 -0.37
CA PRO A 140 -19.86 10.17 0.19
C PRO A 140 -19.57 10.39 1.69
N ALA A 141 -19.98 11.56 2.20
CA ALA A 141 -19.87 11.90 3.61
C ALA A 141 -20.53 10.82 4.51
N GLY A 142 -19.73 10.15 5.34
CA GLY A 142 -20.21 9.26 6.40
C GLY A 142 -20.23 7.76 6.10
N SER A 143 -19.70 7.30 4.95
CA SER A 143 -19.50 5.87 4.69
C SER A 143 -18.12 5.38 5.14
N SER A 144 -18.07 4.27 5.87
CA SER A 144 -16.80 3.61 6.24
C SER A 144 -16.40 2.66 5.11
N LEU A 145 -15.32 2.99 4.40
CA LEU A 145 -14.80 2.17 3.32
C LEU A 145 -13.60 1.35 3.79
N GLU A 146 -13.47 0.15 3.23
CA GLU A 146 -12.32 -0.74 3.44
C GLU A 146 -11.80 -1.20 2.08
N ALA A 147 -10.48 -1.22 1.94
CA ALA A 147 -9.79 -1.70 0.76
C ALA A 147 -8.95 -2.92 1.13
N ARG A 148 -8.84 -3.85 0.18
CA ARG A 148 -7.91 -4.98 0.25
C ARG A 148 -6.98 -4.94 -0.95
N VAL A 149 -5.68 -5.00 -0.69
CA VAL A 149 -4.64 -5.10 -1.71
C VAL A 149 -3.99 -6.48 -1.55
N MET A 150 -4.06 -7.31 -2.58
CA MET A 150 -3.41 -8.62 -2.59
C MET A 150 -2.32 -8.61 -3.65
N LEU A 151 -1.11 -9.02 -3.27
CA LEU A 151 -0.03 -9.30 -4.20
C LEU A 151 0.30 -10.78 -4.20
N THR A 152 0.30 -11.35 -5.39
CA THR A 152 0.60 -12.76 -5.61
C THR A 152 1.66 -12.94 -6.69
N ALA A 153 2.40 -14.04 -6.59
CA ALA A 153 3.32 -14.48 -7.62
C ALA A 153 2.83 -15.81 -8.20
N ALA A 154 2.65 -15.88 -9.51
CA ALA A 154 2.36 -17.13 -10.21
C ALA A 154 3.55 -17.47 -11.11
N GLY A 155 4.53 -18.19 -10.55
CA GLY A 155 5.77 -18.53 -11.23
C GLY A 155 6.62 -17.29 -11.55
N LYS A 156 6.49 -16.79 -12.78
CA LYS A 156 7.22 -15.63 -13.31
C LYS A 156 6.33 -14.38 -13.40
N GLU A 157 5.04 -14.46 -13.06
CA GLU A 157 4.10 -13.34 -13.15
C GLU A 157 3.92 -12.69 -11.78
N LEU A 158 3.99 -11.36 -11.72
CA LEU A 158 3.55 -10.58 -10.56
C LEU A 158 2.12 -10.12 -10.83
N GLU A 159 1.25 -10.34 -9.85
CA GLU A 159 -0.15 -9.96 -9.92
C GLU A 159 -0.52 -9.14 -8.69
N ALA A 160 -1.26 -8.05 -8.91
CA ALA A 160 -1.83 -7.22 -7.87
C ALA A 160 -3.34 -7.12 -8.08
N SER A 161 -4.11 -7.25 -7.00
CA SER A 161 -5.54 -6.99 -7.01
C SER A 161 -5.92 -6.03 -5.89
N PHE A 162 -6.87 -5.18 -6.21
CA PHE A 162 -7.42 -4.15 -5.34
C PHE A 162 -8.92 -4.39 -5.29
N GLU A 163 -9.47 -4.48 -4.10
CA GLU A 163 -10.88 -4.69 -3.87
C GLU A 163 -11.36 -3.64 -2.86
N LEU A 164 -12.49 -3.00 -3.16
CA LEU A 164 -13.07 -1.95 -2.34
C LEU A 164 -14.43 -2.39 -1.83
N TYR A 165 -14.64 -2.20 -0.53
CA TYR A 165 -15.82 -2.62 0.20
C TYR A 165 -16.40 -1.46 0.99
N ARG A 166 -17.72 -1.49 1.19
CA ARG A 166 -18.39 -0.66 2.20
C ARG A 166 -18.56 -1.47 3.47
N ARG A 167 -18.04 -0.98 4.59
CA ARG A 167 -18.24 -1.60 5.91
C ARG A 167 -19.70 -1.47 6.33
N GLU A 168 -20.36 -2.58 6.62
CA GLU A 168 -21.69 -2.55 7.24
C GLU A 168 -21.56 -2.16 8.72
N LYS A 169 -22.34 -1.16 9.15
CA LYS A 169 -22.46 -0.83 10.58
C LYS A 169 -23.39 -1.84 11.25
N HIS A 170 -22.91 -2.98 11.75
CA HIS A 170 -23.59 -3.67 12.85
C HIS A 170 -22.74 -4.70 13.61
N GLY A 171 -22.74 -4.54 14.94
CA GLY A 171 -22.72 -5.62 15.94
C GLY A 171 -21.42 -6.43 16.06
N GLU A 172 -20.73 -6.25 17.19
CA GLU A 172 -19.68 -7.12 17.73
C GLU A 172 -19.88 -8.61 17.35
N SER A 173 -19.28 -9.03 16.25
CA SER A 173 -19.13 -10.44 15.93
C SER A 173 -17.81 -10.61 15.20
N ARG A 174 -16.86 -11.19 15.93
CA ARG A 174 -15.60 -11.72 15.43
C ARG A 174 -15.93 -12.80 14.39
N GLY A 175 -15.96 -12.42 13.12
CA GLY A 175 -16.19 -13.33 12.01
C GLY A 175 -16.15 -12.57 10.69
N GLU A 176 -15.33 -13.04 9.76
CA GLU A 176 -15.09 -12.50 8.42
C GLU A 176 -16.39 -12.32 7.62
N LYS A 177 -17.04 -11.17 7.76
CA LYS A 177 -18.01 -10.70 6.78
C LYS A 177 -17.43 -9.47 6.12
N MET A 178 -16.76 -9.70 4.99
CA MET A 178 -16.42 -8.62 4.07
C MET A 178 -17.71 -7.90 3.72
N GLY A 179 -17.69 -6.56 3.80
CA GLY A 179 -18.87 -5.73 3.58
C GLY A 179 -19.38 -5.78 2.13
N GLU A 180 -20.26 -4.85 1.76
CA GLU A 180 -20.78 -4.76 0.39
C GLU A 180 -19.62 -4.49 -0.59
N TRP A 181 -19.34 -5.42 -1.51
CA TRP A 181 -18.34 -5.24 -2.56
C TRP A 181 -18.78 -4.11 -3.50
N LEU A 182 -17.91 -3.12 -3.69
CA LEU A 182 -18.22 -1.93 -4.50
C LEU A 182 -17.55 -2.01 -5.87
N ALA A 183 -16.26 -2.35 -5.87
CA ALA A 183 -15.45 -2.39 -7.08
C ALA A 183 -14.18 -3.21 -6.85
N GLY A 184 -13.56 -3.66 -7.93
CA GLY A 184 -12.26 -4.30 -7.89
C GLY A 184 -11.48 -4.06 -9.16
N LYS A 185 -10.15 -4.07 -9.05
CA LYS A 185 -9.23 -3.92 -10.16
C LYS A 185 -8.09 -4.91 -10.05
N LYS A 186 -7.72 -5.51 -11.17
CA LYS A 186 -6.66 -6.50 -11.25
C LYS A 186 -5.60 -6.03 -12.23
N TRP A 187 -4.34 -6.21 -11.86
CA TRP A 187 -3.17 -5.90 -12.66
C TRP A 187 -2.24 -7.11 -12.66
N ARG A 188 -1.63 -7.37 -13.81
CA ARG A 188 -0.71 -8.48 -13.99
C ARG A 188 0.37 -8.07 -14.97
N GLN A 189 1.61 -8.44 -14.66
CA GLN A 189 2.71 -8.28 -15.59
C GLN A 189 3.63 -9.51 -15.59
N ASN A 190 3.83 -10.05 -16.78
CA ASN A 190 4.65 -11.24 -17.01
C ASN A 190 6.12 -10.87 -17.01
N ARG A 191 6.96 -11.69 -16.39
CA ARG A 191 8.41 -11.66 -16.62
C ARG A 191 8.68 -12.34 -17.97
N PRO A 192 9.27 -11.64 -18.96
CA PRO A 192 9.80 -12.24 -20.17
C PRO A 192 10.53 -13.55 -19.90
N ALA A 193 10.29 -14.51 -20.79
CA ALA A 193 11.09 -15.72 -20.89
C ALA A 193 12.57 -15.31 -21.02
N ASP A 194 13.44 -16.12 -20.43
CA ASP A 194 14.88 -15.85 -20.33
C ASP A 194 15.42 -15.45 -21.72
N LEU A 195 15.96 -14.23 -21.84
CA LEU A 195 16.79 -13.80 -22.96
C LEU A 195 18.20 -14.37 -22.78
#